data_AF-A0A1S1V745-F1
#
_entry.id   AF-A0A1S1V745-F1
#
_cell.length_a   1.000
_cell.length_b   1.000
_cell.length_c   1.000
_cell.angle_alpha   90.00
_cell.angle_beta   90.00
_cell.angle_gamma   90.00
#
_symmetry.space_group_name_H-M   'P 1'
#
loop_
_entity.id
_entity.type
_entity.pdbx_description
1 polymer ?
#
loop_
_entity_poly.entity_id
_entity_poly.type
_entity_poly.pdbx_seq_one_letter_code
_entity_poly.pdbx_strand_id
1 'polypeptide(L)' 'MLLGIVLSIASIAGIVYGVIRKNKILGIASAITLAMVIAVWVYFYNNPY' A
#
# COMPACT_ATOMS: atom_id res chain seq x y z
N MET A 1 9.94 0.02 -9.82
CA MET A 1 10.39 0.70 -8.58
C MET A 1 9.63 2.00 -8.28
N LEU A 2 9.66 3.02 -9.15
CA LEU A 2 9.02 4.32 -8.88
C LEU A 2 7.51 4.21 -8.57
N LEU A 3 6.76 3.45 -9.38
CA LEU A 3 5.33 3.21 -9.16
C LEU A 3 5.04 2.57 -7.80
N GLY A 4 5.87 1.62 -7.36
CA GLY A 4 5.72 0.98 -6.06
C GLY A 4 5.92 1.95 -4.90
N ILE A 5 6.91 2.85 -5.00
CA ILE A 5 7.15 3.88 -3.99
C ILE A 5 5.95 4.84 -3.91
N VAL A 6 5.43 5.28 -5.05
CA VAL A 6 4.25 6.17 -5.11
C VAL A 6 3.03 5.48 -4.51
N LEU A 7 2.77 4.21 -4.86
CA LEU A 7 1.65 3.44 -4.31
C LEU A 7 1.78 3.22 -2.80
N SER A 8 2.99 2.98 -2.29
CA SER A 8 3.24 2.85 -0.85
C SER A 8 2.93 4.14 -0.10
N ILE A 9 3.41 5.28 -0.60
CA ILE A 9 3.13 6.61 0.00
C ILE A 9 1.62 6.90 -0.04
N ALA A 10 0.97 6.67 -1.19
CA ALA A 10 -0.47 6.87 -1.34
C ALA A 10 -1.28 5.97 -0.41
N SER A 11 -0.87 4.72 -0.24
CA SER A 11 -1.54 3.77 0.67
C SER A 11 -1.39 4.19 2.13
N ILE A 12 -0.19 4.64 2.55
CA ILE A 12 0.03 5.16 3.91
C ILE A 12 -0.83 6.40 4.16
N ALA A 13 -0.86 7.35 3.21
CA ALA A 13 -1.73 8.53 3.30
C ALA A 13 -3.22 8.15 3.37
N GLY A 14 -3.65 7.15 2.59
CA GLY A 14 -5.01 6.63 2.60
C GLY A 14 -5.39 5.98 3.93
N ILE A 15 -4.48 5.23 4.57
CA ILE A 15 -4.68 4.67 5.91
C ILE A 15 -4.84 5.80 6.93
N VAL A 16 -3.91 6.75 6.97
CA VAL A 16 -3.93 7.89 7.90
C VAL A 16 -5.24 8.68 7.74
N TYR A 17 -5.62 9.00 6.51
CA TYR A 17 -6.85 9.73 6.22
C TYR A 17 -8.10 8.93 6.56
N GLY A 18 -8.09 7.62 6.28
CA GLY A 18 -9.17 6.70 6.64
C GLY A 18 -9.39 6.65 8.15
N VAL A 19 -8.32 6.66 8.95
CA VAL A 19 -8.38 6.72 10.42
C VAL A 19 -8.91 8.09 10.88
N ILE A 20 -8.36 9.19 10.38
CA ILE A 20 -8.77 10.55 10.77
C ILE A 20 -10.26 10.79 10.48
N ARG A 21 -10.76 10.38 9.32
CA ARG A 21 -12.17 10.53 8.94
C ARG A 21 -13.09 9.41 9.45
N LYS A 22 -12.59 8.45 10.23
CA LYS A 22 -13.31 7.23 10.62
C LYS A 22 -13.91 6.47 9.42
N ASN A 23 -13.35 6.65 8.22
CA ASN A 23 -13.76 5.96 7.01
C ASN A 23 -13.08 4.59 6.97
N LYS A 24 -13.75 3.60 7.55
CA LYS A 24 -13.27 2.22 7.63
C LYS A 24 -12.99 1.62 6.26
N ILE A 25 -13.82 1.92 5.26
CA ILE A 25 -13.67 1.40 3.90
C ILE A 25 -12.35 1.87 3.29
N LEU A 26 -12.08 3.17 3.38
CA LEU A 26 -10.84 3.74 2.85
C LEU A 26 -9.61 3.20 3.57
N GLY A 27 -9.65 3.09 4.91
CA GLY A 27 -8.55 2.55 5.69
C GLY A 27 -8.25 1.09 5.33
N ILE A 28 -9.28 0.25 5.22
CA ILE A 28 -9.15 -1.17 4.85
C ILE A 28 -8.64 -1.32 3.41
N ALA A 29 -9.23 -0.60 2.46
CA ALA A 29 -8.81 -0.64 1.06
C ALA A 29 -7.33 -0.25 0.92
N SER A 30 -6.92 0.84 1.59
CA SER A 30 -5.53 1.31 1.57
C SER A 30 -4.56 0.31 2.22
N ALA A 31 -4.97 -0.36 3.30
CA ALA A 31 -4.17 -1.42 3.93
C ALA A 31 -3.99 -2.64 3.02
N ILE A 32 -5.04 -3.06 2.31
CA ILE A 32 -4.98 -4.14 1.32
C ILE A 32 -4.02 -3.76 0.19
N THR A 33 -4.13 -2.54 -0.34
CA THR A 33 -3.23 -2.06 -1.40
C THR A 33 -1.78 -2.05 -0.94
N LEU A 34 -1.50 -1.60 0.29
CA LEU A 34 -0.15 -1.63 0.85
C LEU A 34 0.39 -3.07 0.95
N ALA A 35 -0.42 -4.01 1.41
CA ALA A 35 -0.04 -5.42 1.49
C ALA A 35 0.28 -6.01 0.11
N MET A 36 -0.50 -5.68 -0.92
CA MET A 36 -0.23 -6.11 -2.30
C MET A 36 1.08 -5.54 -2.83
N VAL A 37 1.37 -4.26 -2.59
CA VAL A 37 2.64 -3.63 -3.02
C VAL A 37 3.84 -4.31 -2.37
N ILE A 38 3.75 -4.62 -1.07
CA ILE A 38 4.80 -5.35 -0.34
C ILE A 38 4.97 -6.76 -0.93
N ALA A 39 3.89 -7.49 -1.19
CA ALA A 39 3.94 -8.84 -1.76
C ALA A 39 4.65 -8.85 -3.13
N VAL A 40 4.34 -7.87 -3.99
CA VAL A 40 5.00 -7.70 -5.29
C VAL A 40 6.49 -7.40 -5.10
N TRP A 41 6.85 -6.53 -4.16
CA TRP A 41 8.25 -6.24 -3.86
C TRP A 41 9.01 -7.48 -3.37
N VAL A 42 8.43 -8.26 -2.46
CA VAL A 42 9.04 -9.49 -1.95
C VAL A 42 9.20 -10.52 -3.08
N TYR A 43 8.21 -10.63 -3.98
CA TYR A 43 8.30 -11.55 -5.12
C TYR A 43 9.49 -11.22 -6.03
N PHE A 44 9.65 -9.95 -6.42
CA PHE A 44 10.76 -9.52 -7.27
C PHE A 44 12.11 -9.49 -6.54
N TYR A 45 12.10 -9.32 -5.22
CA TYR A 45 13.32 -9.44 -4.42
C TYR A 45 13.82 -10.90 -4.38
N ASN A 46 12.89 -11.85 -4.25
CA ASN A 46 13.21 -13.29 -4.23
C ASN A 46 13.43 -13.88 -5.63
N ASN A 47 12.86 -13.28 -6.68
CA ASN A 47 13.03 -13.67 -8.07
C ASN A 47 13.59 -12.49 -8.87
N PRO A 48 14.91 -12.23 -8.77
CA PRO A 48 15.57 -11.18 -9.53
C PRO A 48 15.76 -11.63 -10.99
N TYR A 49 14.66 -11.63 -11.75
CA TYR A 49 14.63 -11.84 -13.20
C TYR A 49 13.83 -10.72 -13.87
#